data_AF-A0A8B6DUN7-F1
#
_entry.id   AF-A0A8B6DUN7-F1
#
_cell.length_a   1.000
_cell.length_b   1.000
_cell.length_c   1.000
_cell.angle_alpha   90.00
_cell.angle_beta   90.00
_cell.angle_gamma   90.00
#
_symmetry.space_group_name_H-M   'P 1'
#
loop_
_entity.id
_entity.type
_entity.pdbx_description
1 polymer ?
#
loop_
_entity_poly.entity_id
_entity_poly.type
_entity_poly.pdbx_seq_one_letter_code
_entity_poly.pdbx_strand_id
1 'polypeptide(L)'
;MTYFTGELRDCFGYCVENAGSFGIPFVTASYNACFEIEKLVAIDNHCDICTPNHVAKRASTRQGRSMLETCGKSFANSQMVSLLDQLQCCHLPVVYGACCGIMGINIKSTMTTFLYSTLRSSIASSIRLDKVGPIEVTDKSQHPSKSSWPRSSRQTYKRPFLM
;
A
#
# COMPACT_ATOMS: atom_id res chain seq x y z
N MET A 1 -5.71 0.36 27.34
CA MET A 1 -5.65 -0.09 25.93
C MET A 1 -5.83 1.07 24.94
N THR A 2 -5.45 2.30 25.31
CA THR A 2 -5.61 3.53 24.51
C THR A 2 -4.28 4.10 24.02
N TYR A 3 -3.15 3.66 24.59
CA TYR A 3 -1.81 4.07 24.15
C TYR A 3 -1.44 3.47 22.79
N PHE A 4 -1.93 2.26 22.50
CA PHE A 4 -1.60 1.52 21.28
C PHE A 4 -2.19 2.14 20.00
N THR A 5 -3.31 2.87 20.12
CA THR A 5 -3.94 3.56 18.98
C THR A 5 -3.21 4.84 18.57
N GLY A 6 -2.48 5.48 19.49
CA GLY A 6 -1.67 6.67 19.18
C GLY A 6 -0.43 6.31 18.37
N GLU A 7 0.33 5.31 18.83
CA GLU A 7 1.56 4.83 18.16
C GLU A 7 1.30 4.33 16.73
N LEU A 8 0.17 3.65 16.51
CA LEU A 8 -0.23 3.19 15.17
C LEU A 8 -0.58 4.34 14.24
N ARG A 9 -1.27 5.37 14.74
CA ARG A 9 -1.59 6.58 13.97
C ARG A 9 -0.30 7.28 13.52
N ASP A 10 0.67 7.39 14.41
CA ASP A 10 1.94 8.05 14.11
C ASP A 10 2.78 7.22 13.13
N CYS A 11 2.80 5.89 13.29
CA CYS A 11 3.40 4.97 12.32
C CYS A 11 2.80 5.13 10.91
N PHE A 12 1.47 5.27 10.80
CA PHE A 12 0.82 5.54 9.52
C PHE A 12 1.20 6.91 8.95
N GLY A 13 1.31 7.93 9.80
CA GLY A 13 1.84 9.25 9.44
C GLY A 13 3.23 9.13 8.81
N TYR A 14 4.16 8.47 9.50
CA TYR A 14 5.52 8.26 9.00
C TYR A 14 5.58 7.47 7.68
N CYS A 15 4.70 6.46 7.51
CA CYS A 15 4.62 5.72 6.25
C CYS A 15 4.21 6.61 5.08
N VAL A 16 3.21 7.48 5.29
CA VAL A 16 2.73 8.40 4.25
C VAL A 16 3.74 9.51 3.99
N GLU A 17 4.35 10.08 5.03
CA GLU A 17 5.41 11.08 4.90
C GLU A 17 6.61 10.52 4.13
N ASN A 18 7.06 9.30 4.46
CA ASN A 18 8.15 8.64 3.75
C ASN A 18 7.79 8.43 2.27
N ALA A 19 6.59 7.89 1.97
CA ALA A 19 6.13 7.73 0.59
C ALA A 19 5.98 9.07 -0.15
N GLY A 20 5.63 10.13 0.56
CA GLY A 20 5.58 11.51 0.07
C GLY A 20 6.95 12.06 -0.28
N SER A 21 7.90 12.01 0.65
CA SER A 21 9.24 12.58 0.46
C SER A 21 10.09 11.75 -0.51
N PHE A 22 9.95 10.43 -0.52
CA PHE A 22 10.73 9.53 -1.36
C PHE A 22 10.01 9.16 -2.66
N GLY A 23 8.78 8.65 -2.57
CA GLY A 23 8.08 8.05 -3.71
C GLY A 23 7.52 9.06 -4.71
N ILE A 24 6.95 10.17 -4.22
CA ILE A 24 6.28 11.16 -5.09
C ILE A 24 7.22 11.81 -6.12
N PRO A 25 8.48 12.16 -5.80
CA PRO A 25 9.42 12.65 -6.81
C PRO A 25 9.57 11.68 -7.99
N PHE A 26 9.69 10.37 -7.73
CA PHE A 26 9.79 9.35 -8.78
C PHE A 26 8.47 9.17 -9.55
N VAL A 27 7.32 9.17 -8.85
CA VAL A 27 5.99 9.13 -9.48
C VAL A 27 5.80 10.32 -10.43
N THR A 28 6.17 11.52 -10.01
CA THR A 28 5.99 12.74 -10.80
C THR A 28 6.96 12.77 -11.99
N ALA A 29 8.21 12.40 -11.77
CA ALA A 29 9.21 12.33 -12.83
C ALA A 29 8.81 11.31 -13.91
N SER A 30 8.39 10.11 -13.51
CA SER A 30 7.97 9.08 -14.47
C SER A 30 6.65 9.40 -15.15
N TYR A 31 5.72 10.06 -14.46
CA TYR A 31 4.49 10.56 -15.07
C TYR A 31 4.78 11.55 -16.21
N ASN A 32 5.68 12.51 -15.97
CA ASN A 32 6.03 13.52 -16.98
C ASN A 32 6.85 12.92 -18.14
N ALA A 33 7.65 11.88 -17.87
CA ALA A 33 8.46 11.19 -18.86
C ALA A 33 7.78 9.93 -19.43
N CYS A 34 6.45 9.76 -19.27
CA CYS A 34 5.78 8.48 -19.53
C CYS A 34 5.86 7.97 -20.98
N PHE A 35 6.17 8.85 -21.94
CA PHE A 35 6.41 8.51 -23.36
C PHE A 35 7.90 8.54 -23.76
N GLU A 36 8.80 8.83 -22.81
CA GLU A 36 10.25 8.94 -23.03
C GLU A 36 10.97 7.75 -22.37
N ILE A 37 11.04 6.63 -23.09
CA ILE A 37 11.54 5.35 -22.59
C ILE A 37 12.93 5.47 -21.94
N GLU A 38 13.89 6.14 -22.60
CA GLU A 38 15.24 6.30 -22.08
C GLU A 38 15.26 7.04 -20.74
N LYS A 39 14.42 8.07 -20.58
CA LYS A 39 14.27 8.78 -19.31
C LYS A 39 13.61 7.90 -18.26
N LEU A 40 12.59 7.12 -18.60
CA LEU A 40 11.98 6.18 -17.66
C LEU A 40 12.98 5.14 -17.15
N VAL A 41 13.82 4.59 -18.02
CA VAL A 41 14.90 3.66 -17.64
C VAL A 41 15.88 4.33 -16.69
N ALA A 42 16.30 5.56 -16.99
CA ALA A 42 17.19 6.31 -16.11
C ALA A 42 16.56 6.59 -14.73
N ILE A 43 15.27 6.94 -14.69
CA ILE A 43 14.52 7.17 -13.45
C ILE A 43 14.38 5.87 -12.64
N ASP A 44 14.08 4.73 -13.28
CA ASP A 44 13.97 3.42 -12.62
C ASP A 44 15.29 2.98 -12.01
N ASN A 45 16.39 3.13 -12.76
CA ASN A 45 17.75 2.87 -12.26
C ASN A 45 18.12 3.81 -11.10
N HIS A 46 17.74 5.08 -11.17
CA HIS A 46 17.97 6.01 -10.07
C HIS A 46 17.16 5.63 -8.82
N CYS A 47 15.91 5.20 -8.99
CA CYS A 47 15.09 4.68 -7.90
C CYS A 47 15.71 3.43 -7.25
N ASP A 48 16.32 2.55 -8.06
CA ASP A 48 17.00 1.35 -7.60
C ASP A 48 18.22 1.65 -6.73
N ILE A 49 19.03 2.62 -7.15
CA ILE A 49 20.19 3.12 -6.38
C ILE A 49 19.72 3.73 -5.05
N CYS A 50 18.63 4.49 -5.07
CA CYS A 50 18.07 5.15 -3.90
C CYS A 50 17.29 4.20 -2.96
N THR A 51 17.19 2.90 -3.30
CA THR A 51 16.51 1.88 -2.48
C THR A 51 17.50 0.79 -2.01
N PRO A 52 18.45 1.10 -1.11
CA PRO A 52 19.52 0.16 -0.72
C PRO A 52 19.02 -1.01 0.13
N ASN A 53 17.88 -0.87 0.82
CA ASN A 53 17.31 -1.95 1.61
C ASN A 53 16.74 -3.05 0.70
N HIS A 54 17.33 -4.24 0.73
CA HIS A 54 16.94 -5.36 -0.14
C HIS A 54 15.48 -5.82 0.01
N VAL A 55 14.88 -5.69 1.21
CA VAL A 55 13.47 -6.04 1.45
C VAL A 55 12.56 -5.00 0.80
N ALA A 56 12.86 -3.71 1.01
CA ALA A 56 12.13 -2.62 0.38
C ALA A 56 12.26 -2.64 -1.15
N LYS A 57 13.47 -2.89 -1.66
CA LYS A 57 13.76 -3.07 -3.09
C LYS A 57 12.90 -4.21 -3.65
N ARG A 58 13.01 -5.42 -3.09
CA ARG A 58 12.24 -6.59 -3.55
C ARG A 58 10.73 -6.35 -3.50
N ALA A 59 10.23 -5.69 -2.46
CA ALA A 59 8.81 -5.37 -2.35
C ALA A 59 8.37 -4.39 -3.44
N SER A 60 9.16 -3.33 -3.67
CA SER A 60 8.88 -2.30 -4.67
C SER A 60 8.91 -2.85 -6.09
N THR A 61 9.93 -3.62 -6.46
CA THR A 61 10.06 -4.21 -7.80
C THR A 61 8.98 -5.24 -8.09
N ARG A 62 8.64 -6.09 -7.11
CA ARG A 62 7.55 -7.06 -7.26
C ARG A 62 6.20 -6.38 -7.45
N GLN A 63 5.91 -5.34 -6.67
CA GLN A 63 4.65 -4.61 -6.76
C GLN A 63 4.54 -3.84 -8.08
N GLY A 64 5.61 -3.14 -8.48
CA GLY A 64 5.63 -2.41 -9.74
C GLY A 64 5.49 -3.34 -10.95
N ARG A 65 6.25 -4.43 -11.02
CA ARG A 65 6.11 -5.42 -12.10
C ARG A 65 4.69 -5.99 -12.19
N SER A 66 4.13 -6.40 -11.05
CA SER A 66 2.74 -6.91 -10.99
C SER A 66 1.71 -5.87 -11.46
N MET A 67 1.91 -4.60 -11.12
CA MET A 67 1.04 -3.51 -11.56
C MET A 67 1.15 -3.33 -13.09
N LEU A 68 2.37 -3.25 -13.63
CA LEU A 68 2.59 -3.04 -15.05
C LEU A 68 2.02 -4.18 -15.90
N GLU A 69 2.22 -5.43 -15.48
CA GLU A 69 1.63 -6.60 -16.12
C GLU A 69 0.09 -6.54 -16.11
N THR A 70 -0.49 -6.14 -14.99
CA THR A 70 -1.96 -6.04 -14.85
C THR A 70 -2.50 -4.92 -15.73
N CYS A 71 -1.92 -3.73 -15.67
CA CYS A 71 -2.34 -2.60 -16.48
C CYS A 71 -2.19 -2.88 -17.98
N GLY A 72 -1.06 -3.45 -18.42
CA GLY A 72 -0.83 -3.82 -19.81
C GLY A 72 -1.90 -4.78 -20.34
N LYS A 73 -2.27 -5.79 -19.55
CA LYS A 73 -3.32 -6.76 -19.91
C LYS A 73 -4.73 -6.15 -19.85
N SER A 74 -5.08 -5.46 -18.77
CA SER A 74 -6.43 -4.93 -18.54
C SER A 74 -6.82 -3.82 -19.51
N PHE A 75 -5.85 -2.99 -19.94
CA PHE A 75 -6.10 -1.88 -20.84
C PHE A 75 -5.67 -2.17 -22.30
N ALA A 76 -5.22 -3.39 -22.59
CA ALA A 76 -4.70 -3.79 -23.91
C ALA A 76 -3.70 -2.78 -24.50
N ASN A 77 -2.87 -2.17 -23.65
CA ASN A 77 -1.98 -1.08 -24.03
C ASN A 77 -0.57 -1.62 -24.34
N SER A 78 -0.19 -1.59 -25.63
CA SER A 78 1.09 -2.13 -26.11
C SER A 78 2.31 -1.40 -25.53
N GLN A 79 2.20 -0.09 -25.28
CA GLN A 79 3.28 0.69 -24.66
C GLN A 79 3.55 0.19 -23.23
N MET A 80 2.51 -0.02 -22.42
CA MET A 80 2.67 -0.56 -21.07
C MET A 80 3.26 -1.98 -21.07
N VAL A 81 2.84 -2.82 -22.02
CA VAL A 81 3.42 -4.17 -22.18
C VAL A 81 4.91 -4.07 -22.52
N SER A 82 5.30 -3.18 -23.44
CA SER A 82 6.70 -3.01 -23.84
C SER A 82 7.62 -2.52 -22.72
N LEU A 83 7.08 -1.79 -21.73
CA LEU A 83 7.85 -1.32 -20.60
C LEU A 83 8.35 -2.46 -19.69
N LEU A 84 7.71 -3.64 -19.70
CA LEU A 84 8.15 -4.79 -18.91
C LEU A 84 9.51 -5.33 -19.33
N ASP A 85 9.84 -5.18 -20.62
CA ASP A 85 11.11 -5.63 -21.19
C ASP A 85 12.18 -4.53 -21.14
N GLN A 86 11.76 -3.26 -20.99
CA GLN A 86 12.66 -2.11 -21.00
C GLN A 86 13.08 -1.68 -19.60
N LEU A 87 12.19 -1.76 -18.61
CA LEU A 87 12.49 -1.39 -17.22
C LEU A 87 13.11 -2.58 -16.49
N GLN A 88 14.38 -2.44 -16.12
CA GLN A 88 15.13 -3.50 -15.46
C GLN A 88 14.57 -3.84 -14.07
N CYS A 89 14.24 -2.82 -13.27
CA CYS A 89 13.83 -3.03 -11.87
C CYS A 89 12.31 -2.98 -11.70
N CYS A 90 11.60 -2.16 -12.49
CA CYS A 90 10.15 -1.97 -12.40
C CYS A 90 9.73 -1.51 -10.99
N HIS A 91 10.38 -0.49 -10.44
CA HIS A 91 10.02 0.04 -9.13
C HIS A 91 8.60 0.60 -9.11
N LEU A 92 7.83 0.26 -8.07
CA LEU A 92 6.44 0.69 -7.93
C LEU A 92 6.21 2.19 -8.17
N PRO A 93 6.92 3.15 -7.53
CA PRO A 93 6.67 4.58 -7.78
C PRO A 93 6.88 4.99 -9.25
N VAL A 94 7.90 4.43 -9.91
CA VAL A 94 8.21 4.74 -11.30
C VAL A 94 7.13 4.18 -12.22
N VAL A 95 6.79 2.89 -12.07
CA VAL A 95 5.72 2.23 -12.83
C VAL A 95 4.38 2.93 -12.60
N TYR A 96 4.05 3.28 -11.35
CA TYR A 96 2.78 3.92 -11.00
C TYR A 96 2.60 5.24 -11.76
N GLY A 97 3.61 6.10 -11.71
CA GLY A 97 3.59 7.37 -12.45
C GLY A 97 3.51 7.18 -13.96
N ALA A 98 4.31 6.27 -14.53
CA ALA A 98 4.30 5.99 -15.96
C ALA A 98 2.94 5.46 -16.44
N CYS A 99 2.37 4.47 -15.74
CA CYS A 99 1.06 3.92 -16.08
C CYS A 99 -0.04 4.99 -16.00
N CYS A 100 -0.09 5.77 -14.93
CA CYS A 100 -1.08 6.83 -14.77
C CYS A 100 -0.92 7.95 -15.83
N GLY A 101 0.31 8.28 -16.21
CA GLY A 101 0.60 9.22 -17.29
C GLY A 101 0.10 8.72 -18.65
N ILE A 102 0.38 7.47 -18.99
CA ILE A 102 -0.10 6.82 -20.23
C ILE A 102 -1.64 6.78 -20.27
N MET A 103 -2.30 6.55 -19.13
CA MET A 103 -3.77 6.57 -19.02
C MET A 103 -4.38 7.98 -19.00
N GLY A 104 -3.58 9.04 -18.95
CA GLY A 104 -4.06 10.42 -18.88
C GLY A 104 -4.72 10.79 -17.54
N ILE A 105 -4.40 10.08 -16.45
CA ILE A 105 -4.94 10.40 -15.11
C ILE A 105 -4.26 11.65 -14.58
N ASN A 106 -5.02 12.64 -14.09
CA ASN A 106 -4.44 13.88 -13.55
C ASN A 106 -3.32 13.62 -12.51
N ILE A 107 -2.21 14.36 -12.61
CA ILE A 107 -1.05 14.21 -11.72
C ILE A 107 -1.39 14.35 -10.22
N LYS A 108 -2.28 15.26 -9.83
CA LYS A 108 -2.70 15.42 -8.43
C LYS A 108 -3.44 14.17 -7.94
N SER A 109 -4.32 13.63 -8.77
CA SER A 109 -5.03 12.38 -8.49
C SER A 109 -4.03 11.23 -8.37
N THR A 110 -3.09 11.10 -9.31
CA THR A 110 -2.03 10.08 -9.31
C THR A 110 -1.20 10.12 -8.01
N MET A 111 -0.72 11.28 -7.60
CA MET A 111 0.02 11.44 -6.34
C MET A 111 -0.85 11.07 -5.13
N THR A 112 -2.10 11.54 -5.11
CA THR A 112 -3.03 11.29 -3.99
C THR A 112 -3.36 9.80 -3.87
N THR A 113 -3.64 9.11 -4.98
CA THR A 113 -3.98 7.69 -4.98
C THR A 113 -2.76 6.83 -4.66
N PHE A 114 -1.55 7.24 -5.04
CA PHE A 114 -0.31 6.59 -4.62
C PHE A 114 -0.14 6.64 -3.09
N LEU A 115 -0.26 7.83 -2.48
CA LEU A 115 -0.17 7.98 -1.02
C LEU A 115 -1.27 7.22 -0.28
N TYR A 116 -2.51 7.30 -0.79
CA TYR A 116 -3.64 6.55 -0.26
C TYR A 116 -3.39 5.03 -0.31
N SER A 117 -2.78 4.52 -1.39
CA SER A 117 -2.48 3.10 -1.53
C SER A 117 -1.45 2.62 -0.50
N THR A 118 -0.47 3.46 -0.19
CA THR A 118 0.50 3.21 0.90
C THR A 118 -0.21 3.15 2.24
N LEU A 119 -1.01 4.16 2.58
CA LEU A 119 -1.76 4.20 3.84
C LEU A 119 -2.67 2.97 4.00
N ARG A 120 -3.43 2.65 2.95
CA ARG A 120 -4.32 1.49 2.90
C ARG A 120 -3.55 0.19 3.16
N SER A 121 -2.37 0.05 2.55
CA SER A 121 -1.52 -1.14 2.71
C SER A 121 -0.94 -1.26 4.12
N SER A 122 -0.57 -0.14 4.75
CA SER A 122 -0.11 -0.10 6.14
C SER A 122 -1.22 -0.46 7.14
N ILE A 123 -2.43 0.07 6.94
CA ILE A 123 -3.61 -0.29 7.75
C ILE A 123 -3.92 -1.78 7.60
N ALA A 124 -3.98 -2.30 6.36
CA ALA A 124 -4.24 -3.71 6.10
C ALA A 124 -3.18 -4.63 6.74
N SER A 125 -1.91 -4.20 6.76
CA SER A 125 -0.83 -4.93 7.43
C SER A 125 -1.00 -4.95 8.95
N SER A 126 -1.46 -3.85 9.54
CA SER A 126 -1.70 -3.76 10.99
C SER A 126 -2.84 -4.65 11.46
N ILE A 127 -3.91 -4.76 10.66
CA ILE A 127 -5.00 -5.71 10.92
C ILE A 127 -4.48 -7.15 10.89
N ARG A 128 -3.65 -7.52 9.90
CA ARG A 128 -3.05 -8.86 9.81
C ARG A 128 -2.11 -9.19 10.98
N LEU A 129 -1.53 -8.18 11.61
CA LEU A 129 -0.69 -8.32 12.80
C LEU A 129 -1.51 -8.34 14.11
N ASP A 130 -2.85 -8.37 14.01
CA ASP A 130 -3.80 -8.29 15.13
C ASP A 130 -3.55 -7.08 16.05
N LYS A 131 -2.97 -6.02 15.47
CA LYS A 131 -2.71 -4.76 16.15
C LYS A 131 -3.95 -3.86 16.20
N VAL A 132 -4.92 -4.12 15.34
CA VAL A 132 -6.23 -3.45 15.27
C VAL A 132 -7.28 -4.54 15.08
N GLY A 133 -8.20 -4.67 16.05
CA GLY A 133 -9.30 -5.62 15.94
C GLY A 133 -10.28 -5.21 14.82
N PRO A 134 -10.86 -6.16 14.06
CA PRO A 134 -11.81 -5.85 12.97
C PRO A 134 -13.05 -5.05 13.40
N ILE A 135 -13.39 -5.08 14.70
CA ILE A 135 -14.65 -4.56 15.26
C ILE A 135 -14.52 -3.14 15.86
N GLU A 136 -13.31 -2.66 16.16
CA GLU A 136 -13.15 -1.36 16.84
C GLU A 136 -13.46 -0.16 15.94
N VAL A 137 -13.51 -0.37 14.61
CA VAL A 137 -13.91 0.65 13.61
C VAL A 137 -15.43 0.78 13.52
N THR A 138 -16.18 -0.30 13.79
CA THR A 138 -17.66 -0.31 13.75
C THR A 138 -18.32 0.00 15.09
N ASP A 139 -17.68 -0.35 16.21
CA ASP A 139 -18.29 -0.25 17.54
C ASP A 139 -18.27 1.16 18.13
N LYS A 140 -17.33 2.02 17.74
CA LYS A 140 -17.25 3.41 18.27
C LYS A 140 -18.28 4.38 17.67
N SER A 141 -19.09 3.93 16.72
CA SER A 141 -20.12 4.76 16.07
C SER A 141 -21.53 4.55 16.61
N GLN A 142 -21.76 3.56 17.50
CA GLN A 142 -23.10 3.26 18.01
C GLN A 142 -23.08 3.04 19.53
N HIS A 143 -23.64 4.02 20.24
CA HIS A 143 -24.10 4.00 21.63
C HIS A 143 -23.10 4.35 22.76
N PRO A 144 -23.12 5.60 23.26
CA PRO A 144 -22.72 5.87 24.63
C PRO A 144 -23.84 5.42 25.59
N SER A 145 -23.42 4.80 26.69
CA SER A 145 -24.22 4.33 27.83
C SER A 145 -24.98 3.00 27.64
N LYS A 146 -24.52 1.96 28.35
CA LYS A 146 -25.17 1.53 29.59
C LYS A 146 -24.26 0.65 30.43
N SER A 147 -24.28 0.99 31.70
CA SER A 147 -23.61 0.40 32.85
C SER A 147 -23.99 -1.07 33.12
N SER A 148 -23.18 -1.67 34.00
CA SER A 148 -23.52 -2.75 34.95
C SER A 148 -23.77 -4.16 34.39
N TRP A 149 -22.75 -5.04 34.49
CA TRP A 149 -22.80 -6.20 35.42
C TRP A 149 -21.42 -6.92 35.52
N PRO A 150 -20.96 -7.32 36.73
CA PRO A 150 -19.70 -8.06 36.88
C PRO A 150 -19.86 -9.55 36.56
N ARG A 151 -18.78 -10.12 36.02
CA ARG A 151 -18.64 -11.55 35.70
C ARG A 151 -18.83 -12.42 36.95
N SER A 152 -19.68 -13.44 36.86
CA SER A 152 -19.62 -14.59 37.75
C SER A 152 -19.52 -15.89 36.96
N SER A 153 -18.50 -16.65 37.33
CA SER A 153 -18.15 -18.00 36.94
C SER A 153 -19.34 -18.97 36.98
N ARG A 154 -19.53 -19.74 35.90
CA ARG A 154 -20.20 -21.06 35.92
C ARG A 154 -19.45 -21.98 34.96
N GLN A 155 -18.56 -22.80 35.51
CA GLN A 155 -18.81 -24.20 35.87
C GLN A 155 -18.92 -25.08 34.62
N THR A 156 -17.80 -25.71 34.29
CA THR A 156 -17.68 -26.83 33.35
C THR A 156 -18.64 -27.95 33.73
N TYR A 157 -19.56 -28.31 32.83
CA TYR A 157 -20.23 -29.61 32.89
C TYR A 157 -19.81 -30.45 31.68
N LYS A 158 -19.28 -31.63 31.99
CA LYS A 158 -18.72 -32.64 31.09
C LYS A 158 -19.78 -33.10 30.08
N ARG A 159 -19.42 -33.19 28.80
CA ARG A 159 -20.16 -33.99 27.81
C ARG A 159 -19.65 -35.43 27.87
N PRO A 160 -20.50 -36.46 28.09
CA PRO A 160 -20.13 -37.83 27.78
C PRO A 160 -20.11 -38.04 26.26
N PHE A 161 -19.14 -38.83 25.81
CA PHE A 161 -18.83 -39.17 24.43
C PHE A 161 -19.42 -40.57 24.12
N LEU A 162 -20.05 -40.71 22.93
CA LEU A 162 -20.55 -41.93 22.26
C LEU A 162 -21.72 -42.70 22.92
N MET A 163 -22.67 -43.26 22.16
CA MET A 163 -22.57 -44.05 20.92
C MET A 163 -23.77 -43.83 19.99
#